data_AF-A0A524GDH4-F1
#
_entry.id   AF-A0A524GDH4-F1
#
_cell.length_a   1.000
_cell.length_b   1.000
_cell.length_c   1.000
_cell.angle_alpha   90.00
_cell.angle_beta   90.00
_cell.angle_gamma   90.00
#
_symmetry.space_group_name_H-M   'P 1'
#
loop_
_entity.id
_entity.type
_entity.pdbx_description
1 polymer ?
#
loop_
_entity_poly.entity_id
_entity_poly.type
_entity_poly.pdbx_seq_one_letter_code
_entity_poly.pdbx_strand_id
1 'polypeptide(L)' 'MNIYCNQLGMLVEFSYCTSLNEGLPCRTIIGCWQERTDIIAFLRDTFTEAELRKIFSGLPKSRLDRIIESIQKKD' A
#
# COMPACT_ATOMS: atom_id res chain seq x y z
N MET A 1 -8.24 13.38 5.02
CA MET A 1 -7.92 12.81 6.34
C MET A 1 -6.48 12.34 6.27
N ASN A 2 -5.64 12.78 7.20
CA ASN A 2 -4.20 12.51 7.17
C ASN A 2 -3.73 11.65 8.35
N ILE A 3 -2.59 10.99 8.14
CA ILE A 3 -1.87 10.21 9.16
C ILE A 3 -0.36 10.41 9.01
N TYR A 4 0.38 10.32 10.11
CA TYR A 4 1.85 10.31 10.06
C TYR A 4 2.34 8.95 9.57
N CYS A 5 3.01 8.91 8.42
CA CYS A 5 3.55 7.69 7.84
C CYS A 5 4.97 7.44 8.37
N ASN A 6 5.14 6.43 9.23
CA ASN A 6 6.46 6.06 9.78
C ASN A 6 7.48 5.66 8.70
N GLN A 7 7.03 5.19 7.53
CA GLN A 7 7.93 4.83 6.43
C GLN A 7 8.48 6.05 5.68
N LEU A 8 7.75 7.19 5.70
CA LEU A 8 8.12 8.40 4.95
C LEU A 8 8.52 9.57 5.87
N GLY A 9 8.23 9.48 7.16
CA GLY A 9 8.53 10.53 8.14
C GLY A 9 7.68 11.79 7.96
N MET A 10 6.50 11.70 7.34
CA MET A 10 5.64 12.84 7.03
C MET A 10 4.15 12.52 7.11
N LEU A 11 3.31 13.56 7.16
CA LEU A 11 1.86 13.43 7.02
C LEU A 11 1.48 13.07 5.58
N VAL A 12 0.58 12.10 5.43
CA VAL A 12 0.03 11.67 4.14
C VAL A 12 -1.48 11.58 4.21
N GLU A 13 -2.14 11.86 3.09
CA GLU A 13 -3.59 11.70 2.95
C GLU A 13 -3.96 10.23 2.68
N PHE A 14 -5.20 9.86 3.00
CA PHE A 14 -5.72 8.52 2.72
C PHE A 14 -5.55 8.10 1.25
N SER A 15 -5.80 9.03 0.32
CA SER A 15 -5.65 8.81 -1.13
C SER A 15 -4.24 8.36 -1.52
N TYR A 16 -3.21 8.93 -0.88
CA TYR A 16 -1.82 8.52 -1.08
C TYR A 16 -1.60 7.07 -0.65
N CYS A 17 -2.15 6.68 0.50
CA CYS A 17 -2.05 5.30 0.98
C CYS A 17 -2.78 4.32 0.07
N THR A 18 -3.83 4.72 -0.64
CA THR A 18 -4.63 3.84 -1.51
C THR A 18 -4.10 3.71 -2.94
N SER A 19 -3.18 4.56 -3.38
CA SER A 19 -2.73 4.61 -4.79
C SER A 19 -1.21 4.43 -4.99
N LEU A 20 -0.48 3.95 -3.98
CA LEU A 20 0.98 3.97 -3.94
C LEU A 20 1.66 3.06 -4.97
N ASN A 21 1.19 1.82 -5.12
CA ASN A 21 1.87 0.77 -5.88
C ASN A 21 1.12 0.48 -7.18
N GLU A 22 1.30 1.32 -8.21
CA GLU A 22 0.57 1.20 -9.48
C GLU A 22 -0.96 1.26 -9.27
N GLY A 23 -1.42 2.17 -8.41
CA GLY A 23 -2.83 2.29 -8.03
C GLY A 23 -3.26 1.36 -6.89
N LEU A 24 -2.37 0.52 -6.35
CA LEU A 24 -2.67 -0.36 -5.22
C LEU A 24 -2.29 0.25 -3.87
N PRO A 25 -3.02 -0.10 -2.79
CA PRO A 25 -2.76 0.43 -1.47
C PRO A 25 -1.42 -0.01 -0.90
N CYS A 26 -0.92 0.75 0.05
CA CYS A 26 0.27 0.37 0.80
C CYS A 26 -0.04 -0.87 1.66
N ARG A 27 0.96 -1.73 1.85
CA ARG A 27 0.78 -3.01 2.55
C ARG A 27 0.38 -2.88 4.03
N THR A 28 0.68 -1.74 4.65
CA THR A 28 0.37 -1.49 6.07
C THR A 28 -0.94 -0.73 6.27
N ILE A 29 -1.72 -0.49 5.21
CA ILE A 29 -2.90 0.39 5.23
C ILE A 29 -3.92 -0.03 6.29
N ILE A 30 -4.14 -1.33 6.50
CA ILE A 30 -5.09 -1.86 7.49
C ILE A 30 -4.71 -1.38 8.90
N GLY A 31 -3.45 -1.59 9.30
CA GLY A 31 -2.97 -1.18 10.62
C GLY A 31 -3.00 0.34 10.83
N CYS A 32 -2.76 1.12 9.78
CA CYS A 32 -2.78 2.58 9.85
C CYS A 32 -4.21 3.16 9.96
N TRP A 33 -5.18 2.55 9.29
CA TRP A 33 -6.50 3.16 9.05
C TRP A 33 -7.67 2.49 9.76
N GLN A 34 -7.50 1.28 10.32
CA GLN A 34 -8.58 0.53 11.00
C GLN A 34 -9.28 1.30 12.14
N GLU A 35 -8.58 2.20 12.84
CA GLU A 35 -9.16 3.00 13.92
C GLU A 35 -9.92 4.24 13.43
N ARG A 36 -9.78 4.58 12.14
CA ARG A 36 -10.30 5.83 11.55
C ARG A 36 -11.43 5.59 10.56
N THR A 37 -11.51 4.39 9.97
CA THR A 37 -12.51 4.01 8.97
C THR A 37 -12.64 2.49 8.91
N ASP A 38 -13.75 2.00 8.35
CA ASP A 38 -13.90 0.59 8.00
C ASP A 38 -13.03 0.25 6.77
N ILE A 39 -11.73 0.14 7.03
CA ILE A 39 -10.72 -0.09 5.99
C ILE A 39 -10.90 -1.45 5.30
N ILE A 40 -11.47 -2.44 6.00
CA ILE A 40 -11.70 -3.76 5.42
C ILE A 40 -12.85 -3.71 4.41
N ALA A 41 -13.95 -3.05 4.75
CA ALA A 41 -15.05 -2.83 3.80
C ALA A 41 -14.56 -2.01 2.60
N PHE A 42 -13.86 -0.89 2.83
CA PHE A 42 -13.31 -0.07 1.75
C PHE A 42 -12.42 -0.89 0.79
N LEU A 43 -11.52 -1.72 1.32
CA LEU A 43 -10.62 -2.52 0.49
C LEU A 43 -11.36 -3.55 -0.36
N ARG A 44 -12.40 -4.19 0.20
CA ARG A 44 -13.23 -5.17 -0.52
C ARG A 44 -14.10 -4.54 -1.60
N ASP A 45 -14.59 -3.33 -1.37
CA ASP A 45 -15.41 -2.60 -2.34
C ASP A 45 -14.57 -1.98 -3.47
N THR A 46 -13.31 -1.63 -3.19
CA THR A 46 -12.46 -0.88 -4.12
C THR A 46 -11.53 -1.76 -4.96
N PHE A 47 -11.07 -2.88 -4.41
CA PHE A 47 -10.05 -3.73 -5.06
C PHE A 47 -10.57 -5.14 -5.29
N THR A 48 -10.11 -5.74 -6.38
CA THR A 48 -10.41 -7.14 -6.67
C THR A 48 -9.64 -8.07 -5.71
N GLU A 49 -10.16 -9.28 -5.53
CA GLU A 49 -9.47 -10.33 -4.75
C GLU A 49 -8.04 -10.61 -5.26
N ALA A 50 -7.81 -10.52 -6.58
CA ALA A 50 -6.48 -10.72 -7.16
C ALA A 50 -5.50 -9.60 -6.75
N GLU A 51 -5.96 -8.35 -6.75
CA GLU A 51 -5.19 -7.19 -6.31
C GLU A 51 -4.91 -7.23 -4.81
N LEU A 52 -5.93 -7.52 -3.99
CA LEU A 52 -5.75 -7.72 -2.55
C LEU A 52 -4.74 -8.83 -2.27
N ARG A 53 -4.79 -9.93 -3.04
CA ARG A 53 -3.80 -11.00 -2.94
C ARG A 53 -2.39 -10.52 -3.31
N LYS A 54 -2.22 -9.72 -4.36
CA LYS A 54 -0.92 -9.14 -4.74
C LYS A 54 -0.29 -8.32 -3.59
N ILE A 55 -1.12 -7.66 -2.79
CA ILE A 55 -0.67 -6.79 -1.69
C ILE A 55 -0.38 -7.58 -0.42
N PHE A 56 -1.26 -8.51 -0.04
CA PHE A 56 -1.23 -9.15 1.28
C PHE A 56 -0.64 -10.57 1.28
N SER A 57 -0.59 -11.28 0.15
CA SER A 57 -0.20 -12.70 0.11
C SER A 57 1.28 -12.96 -0.14
N GLY A 58 2.05 -11.96 -0.58
CA GLY A 58 3.46 -12.15 -0.94
C GLY A 58 4.39 -12.12 0.27
N LEU A 59 5.48 -12.89 0.24
CA LEU A 59 6.64 -12.60 1.09
C LEU A 59 7.07 -11.14 0.87
N PRO A 60 7.46 -10.39 1.92
CA PRO A 60 7.97 -9.04 1.72
C PRO A 60 9.17 -9.13 0.78
N LYS A 61 9.13 -8.40 -0.35
CA LYS A 61 10.30 -8.26 -1.22
C LYS A 61 11.49 -7.81 -0.40
N SER A 62 12.63 -8.45 -0.61
CA SER A 62 13.88 -8.02 0.02
C SER A 62 14.23 -6.61 -0.47
N ARG A 63 15.14 -5.93 0.25
CA ARG A 63 15.67 -4.64 -0.23
C ARG A 63 16.32 -4.77 -1.61
N LEU A 64 16.98 -5.89 -1.89
CA LEU A 64 17.61 -6.15 -3.19
C LEU A 64 16.58 -6.30 -4.31
N ASP A 65 15.49 -7.04 -4.07
CA ASP A 65 14.42 -7.21 -5.07
C ASP A 65 13.82 -5.86 -5.50
N ARG A 66 13.60 -4.96 -4.53
CA ARG A 66 13.07 -3.62 -4.80
C ARG A 66 14.04 -2.76 -5.62
N ILE A 67 15.35 -2.87 -5.35
CA ILE A 67 16.37 -2.14 -6.09
C ILE A 67 16.43 -2.63 -7.53
N ILE A 68 16.42 -3.95 -7.75
CA ILE A 68 16.43 -4.56 -9.09
C ILE A 68 15.23 -4.08 -9.91
N GLU A 69 14.01 -4.12 -9.35
CA GLU A 69 12.80 -3.65 -10.05
C GLU A 69 12.84 -2.16 -10.39
N SER A 70 13.39 -1.33 -9.49
CA SER A 70 13.50 0.11 -9.71
C SER A 70 14.48 0.44 -10.85
N ILE A 71 15.50 -0.39 -11.04
CA ILE A 71 16.46 -0.26 -12.14
C ILE A 71 15.88 -0.80 -13.45
N GLN A 72 15.06 -1.85 -13.39
CA GLN A 72 14.42 -2.46 -14.57
C GLN A 72 13.29 -1.61 -15.17
N LYS A 73 12.64 -0.73 -14.39
CA LYS A 73 11.57 0.17 -14.89
C LYS A 73 12.05 1.32 -15.79
N LYS A 74 13.29 1.29 -16.29
CA LYS A 74 13.81 2.26 -17.26
C LYS A 74 13.76 1.65 -18.67
N ASP A 75 12.69 1.93 -19.39
CA ASP A 75 12.60 1.93 -20.87
C ASP A 75 11.67 3.06 -21.30
#